data_AF-K0TNC8-F1
#
_entry.id   AF-K0TNC8-F1
#
_cell.length_a   1.000
_cell.length_b   1.000
_cell.length_c   1.000
_cell.angle_alpha   90.00
_cell.angle_beta   90.00
_cell.angle_gamma   90.00
#
_symmetry.space_group_name_H-M   'P 1'
#
loop_
_entity.id
_entity.type
_entity.pdbx_description
1 polymer ?
#
loop_
_entity_poly.entity_id
_entity_poly.type
_entity_poly.pdbx_seq_one_letter_code
_entity_poly.pdbx_strand_id
1 'polypeptide(L)'
;MRRLRLHPPERWSASGFDWLPAKEQPQVTKRNSAIARVTATLLLLLALAAGSPHLLSSPPPPLRVSGAPIIAQNATRTTGAGPSLASAEGGRRRRLTLLGDNDAFLDNCELSQTVYSESPVRPVLLASYPGSGTEMTRHLISQLTGLRTANVFSGAEAQSRVAAVKTHYPVKNGGKAELADLVGRYDFIRAVLLLRNPLFAIPSFFNKLYEMQHQLPTHTTRGTDSDWLDFRNNGGLEFYMGEYERFVAFWMDGYNAKGRLLITSYETITNSISGVKQTAKIGRFLDKIDGVSVADEAQYQCYWEKVVNHGRLRSEERAAVVAEGDGGGPPPEFLLQSVKRKGPARRPYTRAELEFVLASLERLRDRYGDDVQFVGIVESYMLAVSRTEPEPS
;
A
#
# COMPACT_ATOMS: atom_id res chain seq x y z
N MET A 1 31.39 0.56 24.51
CA MET A 1 30.26 0.39 23.56
C MET A 1 30.39 1.44 22.46
N ARG A 2 30.64 1.05 21.20
CA ARG A 2 30.66 1.99 20.08
C ARG A 2 29.21 2.35 19.73
N ARG A 3 28.80 3.61 19.92
CA ARG A 3 27.53 4.13 19.38
C ARG A 3 27.67 4.17 17.86
N LEU A 4 27.02 3.23 17.18
CA LEU A 4 26.83 3.27 15.72
C LEU A 4 25.80 4.37 15.44
N ARG A 5 26.23 5.47 14.82
CA ARG A 5 25.31 6.54 14.38
C ARG A 5 24.53 6.05 13.17
N LEU A 6 23.21 6.22 13.19
CA LEU A 6 22.38 6.03 12.00
C LEU A 6 22.63 7.24 11.08
N HIS A 7 23.54 7.09 10.13
CA HIS A 7 23.81 8.17 9.18
C HIS A 7 22.60 8.44 8.28
N PRO A 8 22.39 9.70 7.84
CA PRO A 8 21.42 9.99 6.80
C PRO A 8 21.65 9.14 5.54
N PRO A 9 20.60 8.90 4.72
CA PRO A 9 20.62 7.93 3.62
C PRO A 9 21.66 8.19 2.51
N GLU A 10 22.36 9.34 2.51
CA GLU A 10 23.44 9.61 1.55
C GLU A 10 24.65 8.66 1.68
N ARG A 11 24.85 8.02 2.84
CA ARG A 11 25.81 6.90 3.01
C ARG A 11 25.20 5.50 2.87
N TRP A 12 23.90 5.41 2.62
CA TRP A 12 23.20 4.16 2.33
C TRP A 12 23.16 3.94 0.80
N SER A 13 24.26 4.26 0.11
CA SER A 13 24.35 4.20 -1.35
C SER A 13 24.44 2.75 -1.83
N ALA A 14 23.48 2.41 -2.69
CA ALA A 14 23.36 1.40 -3.75
C ALA A 14 24.35 0.23 -3.99
N SER A 15 25.48 0.06 -3.29
CA SER A 15 26.51 -0.92 -3.67
C SER A 15 26.51 -2.24 -2.88
N GLY A 16 25.50 -2.56 -2.07
CA GLY A 16 25.58 -3.75 -1.21
C GLY A 16 24.29 -4.44 -0.76
N PHE A 17 23.15 -4.24 -1.41
CA PHE A 17 21.90 -4.83 -0.92
C PHE A 17 21.09 -5.49 -2.04
N ASP A 18 21.41 -6.78 -2.29
CA ASP A 18 20.51 -7.70 -2.97
C ASP A 18 19.30 -7.99 -2.08
N TRP A 19 18.12 -7.61 -2.54
CA TRP A 19 16.86 -7.69 -1.81
C TRP A 19 16.24 -9.10 -1.71
N LEU A 20 17.01 -10.15 -2.01
CA LEU A 20 16.51 -11.51 -1.96
C LEU A 20 17.03 -12.22 -0.69
N PRO A 21 16.15 -12.85 0.12
CA PRO A 21 16.62 -13.85 1.08
C PRO A 21 17.38 -14.93 0.30
N ALA A 22 18.52 -15.37 0.83
CA ALA A 22 19.45 -16.31 0.18
C ALA A 22 18.84 -17.68 -0.24
N LYS A 23 17.54 -17.92 0.01
CA LYS A 23 16.82 -19.13 -0.35
C LYS A 23 16.00 -19.05 -1.65
N GLU A 24 15.90 -17.88 -2.32
CA GLU A 24 15.03 -17.72 -3.50
C GLU A 24 15.76 -17.15 -4.75
N GLN A 25 17.07 -17.37 -4.90
CA GLN A 25 17.73 -17.09 -6.18
C GLN A 25 17.61 -18.31 -7.12
N PRO A 26 16.88 -18.21 -8.25
CA PRO A 26 16.92 -19.25 -9.27
C PRO A 26 18.33 -19.32 -9.85
N GLN A 27 18.90 -20.52 -9.91
CA GLN A 27 20.19 -20.80 -10.55
C GLN A 27 20.13 -20.43 -12.04
N VAL A 28 20.54 -19.23 -12.40
CA VAL A 28 20.70 -18.82 -13.81
C VAL A 28 21.93 -19.54 -14.35
N THR A 29 21.70 -20.60 -15.14
CA THR A 29 22.79 -21.35 -15.77
C THR A 29 23.49 -20.48 -16.83
N LYS A 30 24.83 -20.60 -16.91
CA LYS A 30 25.73 -19.83 -17.80
C LYS A 30 25.33 -19.81 -19.29
N ARG A 31 24.42 -20.68 -19.71
CA ARG A 31 23.98 -20.87 -21.11
C ARG A 31 23.21 -19.67 -21.67
N ASN A 32 22.52 -18.88 -20.83
CA ASN A 32 21.70 -17.75 -21.30
C ASN A 32 22.52 -16.50 -21.66
N SER A 33 23.78 -16.40 -21.22
CA SER A 33 24.64 -15.24 -21.53
C SER A 33 25.17 -15.24 -22.97
N ALA A 34 25.28 -16.40 -23.61
CA ALA A 34 25.77 -16.53 -24.98
C ALA A 34 24.71 -16.09 -26.01
N ILE A 35 23.44 -16.43 -25.78
CA ILE A 35 22.34 -16.11 -26.69
C ILE A 35 22.09 -14.59 -26.74
N ALA A 36 22.22 -13.90 -25.60
CA ALA A 36 22.07 -12.44 -25.51
C ALA A 36 23.17 -11.67 -26.27
N ARG A 37 24.39 -12.20 -26.31
CA ARG A 37 25.51 -11.57 -27.04
C ARG A 37 25.37 -11.70 -28.56
N VAL A 38 24.83 -12.83 -29.04
CA VAL A 38 24.60 -13.06 -30.47
C VAL A 38 23.47 -12.16 -30.99
N THR A 39 22.39 -11.98 -30.22
CA THR A 39 21.25 -11.13 -30.62
C THR A 39 21.61 -9.64 -30.65
N ALA A 40 22.41 -9.15 -29.69
CA ALA A 40 22.86 -7.75 -29.70
C ALA A 40 23.79 -7.43 -30.89
N THR A 41 24.64 -8.38 -31.29
CA THR A 41 25.55 -8.21 -32.44
C THR A 41 24.79 -8.20 -33.77
N LEU A 42 23.74 -9.01 -33.89
CA LEU A 42 22.90 -9.07 -35.10
C LEU A 42 22.05 -7.81 -35.29
N LEU A 43 21.54 -7.22 -34.21
CA LEU A 43 20.79 -5.95 -34.24
C LEU A 43 21.68 -4.75 -34.60
N LEU A 44 22.93 -4.75 -34.15
CA LEU A 44 23.88 -3.68 -34.48
C LEU A 44 24.30 -3.72 -35.96
N LEU A 45 24.43 -4.92 -36.54
CA LEU A 45 24.74 -5.10 -37.96
C LEU A 45 23.56 -4.70 -38.87
N LEU A 46 22.32 -4.93 -38.43
CA LEU A 46 21.13 -4.49 -39.17
C LEU A 46 20.94 -2.97 -39.15
N ALA A 47 21.30 -2.31 -38.04
CA ALA A 47 21.23 -0.85 -37.94
C ALA A 47 22.29 -0.12 -38.79
N LEU A 48 23.44 -0.75 -39.04
CA LEU A 48 24.52 -0.17 -39.86
C LEU A 48 24.31 -0.36 -41.37
N ALA A 49 23.44 -1.29 -41.79
CA ALA A 49 23.12 -1.52 -43.20
C ALA A 49 22.07 -0.56 -43.78
N ALA A 50 21.30 0.13 -42.93
CA ALA A 50 20.27 1.07 -43.35
C ALA A 50 20.82 2.51 -43.38
N GLY A 51 21.71 2.79 -44.32
CA GLY A 51 22.20 4.14 -44.59
C GLY A 51 21.31 4.91 -45.58
N SER A 52 21.11 6.20 -45.28
CA SER A 52 20.93 7.35 -46.19
C SER A 52 19.52 7.99 -46.38
N PRO A 53 19.47 9.31 -46.68
CA PRO A 53 18.66 10.28 -45.93
C PRO A 53 17.66 11.12 -46.78
N HIS A 54 17.05 12.11 -46.11
CA HIS A 54 16.17 13.21 -46.57
C HIS A 54 14.66 12.93 -46.65
N LEU A 55 13.88 13.69 -45.86
CA LEU A 55 12.95 14.70 -46.38
C LEU A 55 12.46 15.62 -45.25
N LEU A 56 12.53 16.92 -45.54
CA LEU A 56 11.97 18.03 -44.77
C LEU A 56 10.44 17.96 -44.74
N SER A 57 9.80 18.22 -43.60
CA SER A 57 8.39 18.61 -43.56
C SER A 57 8.15 19.74 -42.54
N SER A 58 7.35 20.67 -43.00
CA SER A 58 7.09 22.03 -42.51
C SER A 58 6.38 22.11 -41.15
N PRO A 59 6.41 23.27 -40.46
CA PRO A 59 5.68 23.46 -39.20
C PRO A 59 4.16 23.61 -39.43
N PRO A 60 3.33 23.26 -38.43
CA PRO A 60 1.88 23.40 -38.52
C PRO A 60 1.42 24.86 -38.29
N PRO A 61 0.25 25.26 -38.81
CA PRO A 61 -0.30 26.58 -38.61
C PRO A 61 -0.93 26.75 -37.20
N PRO A 62 -1.08 28.00 -36.72
CA PRO A 62 -1.61 28.27 -35.39
C PRO A 62 -3.13 28.01 -35.30
N LEU A 63 -3.55 27.43 -34.19
CA LEU A 63 -4.95 27.18 -33.85
C LEU A 63 -5.67 28.50 -33.54
N ARG A 64 -6.78 28.71 -34.25
CA ARG A 64 -7.71 29.83 -34.12
C ARG A 64 -8.71 29.50 -33.00
N VAL A 65 -8.61 30.20 -31.87
CA VAL A 65 -9.61 30.12 -30.78
C VAL A 65 -10.73 31.10 -31.09
N SER A 66 -11.90 30.58 -31.49
CA SER A 66 -13.14 31.36 -31.60
C SER A 66 -13.92 31.21 -30.31
N GLY A 67 -13.97 32.28 -29.52
CA GLY A 67 -14.87 32.40 -28.37
C GLY A 67 -16.29 32.72 -28.83
N ALA A 68 -17.27 32.02 -28.24
CA ALA A 68 -18.66 32.44 -28.23
C ALA A 68 -19.20 32.30 -26.78
N PRO A 69 -20.01 33.26 -26.31
CA PRO A 69 -20.39 33.37 -24.92
C PRO A 69 -21.58 32.46 -24.57
N ILE A 70 -21.52 31.80 -23.41
CA ILE A 70 -22.68 31.12 -22.81
C ILE A 70 -23.45 32.15 -21.99
N ILE A 71 -24.69 32.37 -22.41
CA ILE A 71 -25.69 33.21 -21.77
C ILE A 71 -26.14 32.55 -20.45
N ALA A 72 -26.12 33.35 -19.39
CA ALA A 72 -26.64 33.01 -18.07
C ALA A 72 -28.16 32.84 -18.11
N GLN A 73 -28.67 31.78 -17.49
CA GLN A 73 -30.07 31.67 -17.11
C GLN A 73 -30.19 31.58 -15.58
N ASN A 74 -30.92 32.55 -15.05
CA ASN A 74 -31.33 32.70 -13.67
C ASN A 74 -32.15 31.51 -13.18
N ALA A 75 -31.76 30.93 -12.05
CA ALA A 75 -32.63 30.08 -11.25
C ALA A 75 -32.92 30.76 -9.92
N THR A 76 -34.12 31.31 -9.82
CA THR A 76 -34.82 31.76 -8.61
C THR A 76 -34.80 30.68 -7.52
N ARG A 77 -34.20 30.99 -6.36
CA ARG A 77 -34.26 30.15 -5.16
C ARG A 77 -35.25 30.73 -4.17
N THR A 78 -36.38 30.04 -4.04
CA THR A 78 -37.42 30.26 -3.05
C THR A 78 -36.91 29.98 -1.64
N THR A 79 -37.16 30.93 -0.74
CA THR A 79 -36.98 30.85 0.71
C THR A 79 -38.13 30.03 1.32
N GLY A 80 -37.83 28.83 1.80
CA GLY A 80 -38.76 27.99 2.56
C GLY A 80 -38.28 27.83 4.00
N ALA A 81 -39.07 28.32 4.94
CA ALA A 81 -38.87 28.26 6.38
C ALA A 81 -38.80 26.83 6.92
N GLY A 82 -38.03 26.64 8.00
CA GLY A 82 -37.85 25.36 8.69
C GLY A 82 -39.05 24.92 9.53
N PRO A 83 -38.88 23.79 10.25
CA PRO A 83 -39.22 23.83 11.66
C PRO A 83 -38.19 23.15 12.57
N SER A 84 -37.93 23.85 13.68
CA SER A 84 -37.97 23.37 15.07
C SER A 84 -37.15 22.14 15.46
N LEU A 85 -36.04 22.42 16.16
CA LEU A 85 -35.41 21.49 17.11
C LEU A 85 -36.38 21.16 18.25
N ALA A 86 -36.65 19.87 18.46
CA ALA A 86 -37.26 19.36 19.67
C ALA A 86 -36.43 18.20 20.23
N SER A 87 -35.92 18.44 21.44
CA SER A 87 -35.62 17.56 22.56
C SER A 87 -35.06 16.15 22.30
N ALA A 88 -33.81 15.98 22.72
CA ALA A 88 -33.14 14.72 22.91
C ALA A 88 -33.36 14.20 24.34
N GLU A 89 -34.03 13.07 24.49
CA GLU A 89 -33.94 12.23 25.70
C GLU A 89 -34.06 10.74 25.35
N GLY A 90 -33.20 9.90 25.94
CA GLY A 90 -33.55 8.49 26.20
C GLY A 90 -33.12 7.40 25.21
N GLY A 91 -32.03 7.57 24.45
CA GLY A 91 -31.49 6.52 23.58
C GLY A 91 -30.72 5.43 24.33
N ARG A 92 -31.43 4.45 24.90
CA ARG A 92 -30.86 3.19 25.43
C ARG A 92 -30.06 2.50 24.31
N ARG A 93 -28.73 2.59 24.34
CA ARG A 93 -27.80 1.88 23.44
C ARG A 93 -28.11 0.38 23.51
N ARG A 94 -28.87 -0.14 22.54
CA ARG A 94 -28.94 -1.58 22.28
C ARG A 94 -27.56 -2.00 21.83
N ARG A 95 -26.79 -2.58 22.75
CA ARG A 95 -25.59 -3.36 22.43
C ARG A 95 -26.07 -4.52 21.57
N LEU A 96 -25.67 -4.49 20.30
CA LEU A 96 -25.99 -5.49 19.29
C LEU A 96 -25.36 -6.83 19.75
N THR A 97 -26.10 -7.67 20.44
CA THR A 97 -25.76 -9.09 20.65
C THR A 97 -26.05 -9.85 19.36
N LEU A 98 -25.14 -9.74 18.38
CA LEU A 98 -25.08 -10.53 17.14
C LEU A 98 -23.98 -11.61 17.23
N LEU A 99 -23.76 -12.19 18.41
CA LEU A 99 -22.66 -13.14 18.64
C LEU A 99 -23.15 -14.58 18.88
N GLY A 100 -24.42 -14.90 18.59
CA GLY A 100 -24.96 -16.25 18.80
C GLY A 100 -24.68 -17.22 17.64
N ASP A 101 -24.88 -16.75 16.40
CA ASP A 101 -24.86 -17.64 15.21
C ASP A 101 -23.69 -17.38 14.25
N ASN A 102 -22.92 -16.31 14.47
CA ASN A 102 -21.82 -15.95 13.57
C ASN A 102 -20.56 -16.79 13.77
N ASP A 103 -20.37 -17.38 14.96
CA ASP A 103 -19.14 -18.13 15.26
C ASP A 103 -19.06 -19.43 14.45
N ALA A 104 -20.18 -20.16 14.29
CA ALA A 104 -20.23 -21.37 13.47
C ALA A 104 -19.96 -21.10 11.97
N PHE A 105 -20.30 -19.90 11.47
CA PHE A 105 -20.00 -19.51 10.08
C PHE A 105 -18.50 -19.26 9.88
N LEU A 106 -17.84 -18.65 10.87
CA LEU A 106 -16.42 -18.33 10.82
C LEU A 106 -15.53 -19.57 10.94
N ASP A 107 -15.98 -20.56 11.69
CA ASP A 107 -15.29 -21.84 11.84
C ASP A 107 -15.28 -22.63 10.51
N ASN A 108 -16.36 -22.59 9.74
CA ASN A 108 -16.50 -23.35 8.50
C ASN A 108 -15.85 -22.71 7.27
N CYS A 109 -15.37 -21.48 7.34
CA CYS A 109 -14.83 -20.81 6.17
C CYS A 109 -13.31 -20.99 6.05
N GLU A 110 -12.85 -21.89 5.18
CA GLU A 110 -11.42 -22.15 4.97
C GLU A 110 -10.75 -21.15 4.02
N LEU A 111 -9.49 -20.79 4.32
CA LEU A 111 -8.66 -20.02 3.39
C LEU A 111 -8.19 -20.96 2.28
N SER A 112 -8.47 -20.60 1.03
CA SER A 112 -8.10 -21.42 -0.12
C SER A 112 -6.61 -21.31 -0.43
N GLN A 113 -6.02 -22.40 -0.91
CA GLN A 113 -4.68 -22.39 -1.47
C GLN A 113 -4.67 -21.56 -2.75
N THR A 114 -3.76 -20.60 -2.84
CA THR A 114 -3.71 -19.67 -3.96
C THR A 114 -2.75 -20.16 -5.03
N VAL A 115 -3.17 -20.10 -6.30
CA VAL A 115 -2.42 -20.61 -7.46
C VAL A 115 -1.99 -19.49 -8.40
N TYR A 116 -1.07 -19.79 -9.32
CA TYR A 116 -0.84 -18.90 -10.47
C TYR A 116 -1.94 -19.13 -11.50
N SER A 117 -2.31 -18.08 -12.25
CA SER A 117 -3.26 -18.24 -13.35
C SER A 117 -2.66 -19.12 -14.46
N GLU A 118 -3.46 -20.02 -15.01
CA GLU A 118 -3.11 -20.89 -16.13
C GLU A 118 -2.88 -20.08 -17.43
N SER A 119 -3.56 -18.95 -17.55
CA SER A 119 -3.40 -17.98 -18.64
C SER A 119 -2.85 -16.64 -18.14
N PRO A 120 -2.15 -15.86 -18.98
CA PRO A 120 -1.74 -14.52 -18.61
C PRO A 120 -2.94 -13.63 -18.24
N VAL A 121 -2.83 -12.94 -17.11
CA VAL A 121 -3.78 -11.95 -16.61
C VAL A 121 -3.12 -10.57 -16.60
N ARG A 122 -3.93 -9.51 -16.59
CA ARG A 122 -3.45 -8.14 -16.43
C ARG A 122 -3.49 -7.75 -14.95
N PRO A 123 -2.42 -7.95 -14.16
CA PRO A 123 -2.43 -7.66 -12.73
C PRO A 123 -2.77 -6.19 -12.43
N VAL A 124 -3.33 -5.93 -11.25
CA VAL A 124 -3.31 -4.57 -10.67
C VAL A 124 -1.98 -4.27 -9.99
N LEU A 125 -1.60 -3.00 -9.95
CA LEU A 125 -0.53 -2.55 -9.05
C LEU A 125 -1.10 -2.38 -7.64
N LEU A 126 -0.51 -3.06 -6.65
CA LEU A 126 -0.76 -2.77 -5.24
C LEU A 126 0.32 -1.80 -4.76
N ALA A 127 0.01 -0.52 -4.86
CA ALA A 127 0.87 0.58 -4.46
C ALA A 127 0.70 0.88 -2.97
N SER A 128 1.81 1.02 -2.25
CA SER A 128 1.78 1.41 -0.84
C SER A 128 3.11 2.01 -0.41
N TYR A 129 3.08 3.00 0.48
CA TYR A 129 4.30 3.47 1.12
C TYR A 129 4.86 2.36 2.03
N PRO A 130 6.19 2.14 2.13
CA PRO A 130 6.76 1.16 3.05
C PRO A 130 6.20 1.29 4.48
N GLY A 131 5.82 0.16 5.08
CA GLY A 131 5.20 0.16 6.41
C GLY A 131 3.68 0.39 6.42
N SER A 132 3.01 0.50 5.26
CA SER A 132 1.56 0.73 5.18
C SER A 132 0.69 -0.54 5.23
N GLY A 133 1.28 -1.72 5.48
CA GLY A 133 0.53 -2.98 5.63
C GLY A 133 0.29 -3.76 4.34
N THR A 134 1.18 -3.60 3.35
CA THR A 134 1.04 -4.21 2.02
C THR A 134 0.94 -5.73 2.03
N GLU A 135 1.70 -6.43 2.88
CA GLU A 135 1.67 -7.90 2.92
C GLU A 135 0.28 -8.41 3.32
N MET A 136 -0.34 -7.81 4.34
CA MET A 136 -1.72 -8.13 4.73
C MET A 136 -2.69 -7.94 3.57
N THR A 137 -2.60 -6.81 2.86
CA THR A 137 -3.47 -6.54 1.69
C THR A 137 -3.19 -7.50 0.53
N ARG A 138 -1.94 -7.93 0.32
CA ARG A 138 -1.61 -8.97 -0.67
C ARG A 138 -2.31 -10.28 -0.36
N HIS A 139 -2.25 -10.73 0.89
CA HIS A 139 -2.93 -11.96 1.30
C HIS A 139 -4.45 -11.83 1.14
N LEU A 140 -5.01 -10.67 1.46
CA LEU A 140 -6.44 -10.43 1.28
C LEU A 140 -6.82 -10.53 -0.21
N ILE A 141 -6.06 -9.88 -1.09
CA ILE A 141 -6.25 -9.98 -2.55
C ILE A 141 -6.11 -11.43 -3.02
N SER A 142 -5.13 -12.18 -2.52
CA SER A 142 -4.96 -13.57 -2.90
C SER A 142 -6.16 -14.42 -2.51
N GLN A 143 -6.69 -14.24 -1.30
CA GLN A 143 -7.86 -14.99 -0.84
C GLN A 143 -9.13 -14.58 -1.60
N LEU A 144 -9.29 -13.28 -1.90
CA LEU A 144 -10.41 -12.80 -2.69
C LEU A 144 -10.44 -13.37 -4.11
N THR A 145 -9.30 -13.69 -4.70
CA THR A 145 -9.20 -14.04 -6.13
C THR A 145 -8.84 -15.50 -6.38
N GLY A 146 -8.41 -16.24 -5.35
CA GLY A 146 -7.75 -17.54 -5.50
C GLY A 146 -6.38 -17.47 -6.19
N LEU A 147 -5.94 -16.29 -6.66
CA LEU A 147 -4.68 -16.11 -7.37
C LEU A 147 -3.56 -15.64 -6.43
N ARG A 148 -2.33 -16.01 -6.76
CA ARG A 148 -1.15 -15.47 -6.09
C ARG A 148 -1.00 -13.98 -6.37
N THR A 149 -0.18 -13.33 -5.54
CA THR A 149 0.33 -11.97 -5.78
C THR A 149 1.83 -12.04 -5.97
N ALA A 150 2.41 -11.08 -6.70
CA ALA A 150 3.85 -10.94 -6.90
C ALA A 150 4.37 -9.62 -6.32
N ASN A 151 5.69 -9.47 -6.27
CA ASN A 151 6.34 -8.17 -6.09
C ASN A 151 6.96 -7.70 -7.42
N VAL A 152 7.33 -6.43 -7.50
CA VAL A 152 7.97 -5.85 -8.69
C VAL A 152 9.32 -6.50 -9.05
N PHE A 153 9.95 -7.21 -8.12
CA PHE A 153 11.21 -7.93 -8.33
C PHE A 153 11.00 -9.38 -8.78
N SER A 154 9.73 -9.83 -8.89
CA SER A 154 9.40 -11.16 -9.39
C SER A 154 9.66 -11.22 -10.90
N GLY A 155 9.98 -12.39 -11.43
CA GLY A 155 10.18 -12.55 -12.87
C GLY A 155 8.92 -12.17 -13.68
N ALA A 156 9.12 -11.67 -14.91
CA ALA A 156 8.07 -11.21 -15.82
C ALA A 156 6.93 -12.24 -16.01
N GLU A 157 7.28 -13.52 -16.09
CA GLU A 157 6.32 -14.63 -16.21
C GLU A 157 5.46 -14.79 -14.96
N ALA A 158 6.05 -14.67 -13.76
CA ALA A 158 5.27 -14.74 -12.53
C ALA A 158 4.33 -13.54 -12.41
N GLN A 159 4.80 -12.36 -12.80
CA GLN A 159 4.00 -11.12 -12.74
C GLN A 159 2.81 -11.13 -13.69
N SER A 160 2.89 -11.79 -14.84
CA SER A 160 1.76 -11.90 -15.77
C SER A 160 0.72 -12.96 -15.37
N ARG A 161 0.91 -13.68 -14.26
CA ARG A 161 0.02 -14.78 -13.83
C ARG A 161 -0.53 -14.60 -12.42
N VAL A 162 -0.55 -13.36 -11.93
CA VAL A 162 -1.00 -13.00 -10.57
C VAL A 162 -2.08 -11.94 -10.60
N ALA A 163 -2.92 -11.88 -9.56
CA ALA A 163 -3.95 -10.84 -9.46
C ALA A 163 -3.36 -9.44 -9.21
N ALA A 164 -2.26 -9.35 -8.47
CA ALA A 164 -1.64 -8.08 -8.12
C ALA A 164 -0.11 -8.16 -8.02
N VAL A 165 0.55 -7.04 -8.37
CA VAL A 165 1.99 -6.82 -8.21
C VAL A 165 2.22 -5.70 -7.19
N LYS A 166 2.83 -6.03 -6.06
CA LYS A 166 3.19 -5.09 -4.99
C LYS A 166 4.33 -4.16 -5.41
N THR A 167 4.17 -2.86 -5.16
CA THR A 167 5.21 -1.84 -5.34
C THR A 167 5.25 -0.79 -4.21
N HIS A 168 6.44 -0.23 -4.00
CA HIS A 168 6.71 0.92 -3.13
C HIS A 168 7.21 2.15 -3.90
N TYR A 169 7.24 2.08 -5.23
CA TYR A 169 7.71 3.18 -6.07
C TYR A 169 6.86 4.45 -5.89
N PRO A 170 7.44 5.66 -5.94
CA PRO A 170 8.80 6.03 -6.34
C PRO A 170 9.82 6.17 -5.19
N VAL A 171 9.58 5.56 -4.02
CA VAL A 171 10.50 5.70 -2.88
C VAL A 171 11.91 5.27 -3.29
N LYS A 172 12.94 6.08 -3.01
CA LYS A 172 14.28 6.00 -3.64
C LYS A 172 15.01 4.65 -3.57
N ASN A 173 14.60 3.74 -2.67
CA ASN A 173 15.16 2.39 -2.51
C ASN A 173 14.18 1.27 -2.96
N GLY A 174 13.08 1.63 -3.63
CA GLY A 174 12.03 0.72 -4.08
C GLY A 174 12.22 0.12 -5.47
N GLY A 175 13.43 0.21 -6.06
CA GLY A 175 13.74 -0.26 -7.41
C GLY A 175 13.45 0.81 -8.47
N LYS A 176 14.46 1.59 -8.87
CA LYS A 176 14.29 2.74 -9.77
C LYS A 176 14.32 2.42 -11.26
N ALA A 177 15.10 1.41 -11.68
CA ALA A 177 15.33 1.17 -13.11
C ALA A 177 14.27 0.25 -13.74
N GLU A 178 13.87 -0.82 -13.05
CA GLU A 178 13.00 -1.84 -13.65
C GLU A 178 11.52 -1.47 -13.66
N LEU A 179 11.08 -0.53 -12.80
CA LEU A 179 9.67 -0.15 -12.73
C LEU A 179 9.23 0.91 -13.74
N ALA A 180 10.12 1.81 -14.17
CA ALA A 180 9.83 2.67 -15.32
C ALA A 180 9.53 1.80 -16.56
N ASP A 181 10.35 0.75 -16.74
CA ASP A 181 10.12 -0.27 -17.74
C ASP A 181 8.90 -1.15 -17.41
N LEU A 182 8.57 -1.42 -16.15
CA LEU A 182 7.40 -2.25 -15.80
C LEU A 182 6.09 -1.51 -16.08
N VAL A 183 5.99 -0.25 -15.64
CA VAL A 183 4.83 0.64 -15.88
C VAL A 183 4.70 0.95 -17.38
N GLY A 184 5.81 0.95 -18.13
CA GLY A 184 5.80 1.08 -19.58
C GLY A 184 5.53 -0.22 -20.36
N ARG A 185 5.93 -1.39 -19.85
CA ARG A 185 5.79 -2.71 -20.54
C ARG A 185 4.45 -3.37 -20.33
N TYR A 186 3.98 -3.35 -19.08
CA TYR A 186 2.65 -3.80 -18.74
C TYR A 186 1.86 -2.51 -18.66
N ASP A 187 0.93 -2.28 -19.58
CA ASP A 187 -0.09 -1.25 -19.44
C ASP A 187 -0.91 -1.59 -18.18
N PHE A 188 -0.36 -1.34 -16.98
CA PHE A 188 -1.06 -1.55 -15.73
C PHE A 188 -2.22 -0.57 -15.74
N ILE A 189 -3.38 -1.08 -16.12
CA ILE A 189 -4.55 -0.24 -16.33
C ILE A 189 -5.03 0.26 -14.98
N ARG A 190 -4.72 -0.43 -13.88
CA ARG A 190 -5.39 -0.21 -12.60
C ARG A 190 -4.43 -0.37 -11.44
N ALA A 191 -4.65 0.43 -10.41
CA ALA A 191 -3.88 0.39 -9.18
C ALA A 191 -4.79 0.46 -7.95
N VAL A 192 -4.38 -0.22 -6.89
CA VAL A 192 -4.87 -0.05 -5.53
C VAL A 192 -3.81 0.76 -4.78
N LEU A 193 -4.18 1.96 -4.31
CA LEU A 193 -3.34 2.80 -3.46
C LEU A 193 -3.73 2.58 -2.00
N LEU A 194 -2.87 1.88 -1.26
CA LEU A 194 -3.00 1.67 0.17
C LEU A 194 -2.23 2.75 0.93
N LEU A 195 -2.97 3.65 1.57
CA LEU A 195 -2.43 4.68 2.46
C LEU A 195 -2.39 4.20 3.91
N ARG A 196 -1.50 4.77 4.70
CA ARG A 196 -1.47 4.63 6.16
C ARG A 196 -0.99 5.95 6.75
N ASN A 197 -1.47 6.32 7.93
CA ASN A 197 -1.03 7.56 8.59
C ASN A 197 0.52 7.58 8.69
N PRO A 198 1.20 8.67 8.26
CA PRO A 198 2.66 8.75 8.28
C PRO A 198 3.26 8.56 9.67
N LEU A 199 2.56 8.95 10.75
CA LEU A 199 3.00 8.70 12.13
C LEU A 199 3.09 7.21 12.48
N PHE A 200 2.46 6.33 11.71
CA PHE A 200 2.55 4.87 11.86
C PHE A 200 3.36 4.20 10.75
N ALA A 201 3.25 4.69 9.51
CA ALA A 201 3.94 4.13 8.37
C ALA A 201 5.47 4.32 8.47
N ILE A 202 5.92 5.54 8.78
CA ILE A 202 7.35 5.87 8.87
C ILE A 202 8.03 5.09 10.00
N PRO A 203 7.51 5.05 11.25
CA PRO A 203 8.13 4.19 12.27
C PRO A 203 8.08 2.70 11.95
N SER A 204 7.02 2.23 11.28
CA SER A 204 6.95 0.84 10.84
C SER A 204 8.05 0.52 9.83
N PHE A 205 8.38 1.48 8.95
CA PHE A 205 9.49 1.36 8.01
C PHE A 205 10.86 1.48 8.70
N PHE A 206 11.02 2.43 9.62
CA PHE A 206 12.22 2.51 10.48
C PHE A 206 12.52 1.18 11.16
N ASN A 207 11.50 0.52 11.74
CA ASN A 207 11.69 -0.80 12.35
C ASN A 207 12.21 -1.85 11.36
N LYS A 208 11.78 -1.80 10.09
CA LYS A 208 12.30 -2.70 9.05
C LYS A 208 13.77 -2.40 8.74
N LEU A 209 14.15 -1.12 8.67
CA LEU A 209 15.55 -0.71 8.49
C LEU A 209 16.41 -1.17 9.67
N TYR A 210 15.90 -1.00 10.88
CA TYR A 210 16.54 -1.45 12.11
C TYR A 210 16.79 -2.96 12.11
N GLU A 211 15.77 -3.76 11.78
CA GLU A 211 15.89 -5.22 11.68
C GLU A 211 16.96 -5.62 10.65
N MET A 212 16.96 -4.99 9.47
CA MET A 212 17.94 -5.27 8.42
C MET A 212 19.37 -4.95 8.88
N GLN A 213 19.57 -3.78 9.49
CA GLN A 213 20.87 -3.36 9.98
C GLN A 213 21.44 -4.30 11.05
N HIS A 214 20.56 -4.85 11.90
CA HIS A 214 20.94 -5.75 12.97
C HIS A 214 20.82 -7.24 12.60
N GLN A 215 20.57 -7.55 11.32
CA GLN A 215 20.39 -8.92 10.81
C GLN A 215 19.31 -9.72 11.57
N LEU A 216 18.28 -9.03 12.02
CA LEU A 216 17.15 -9.62 12.75
C LEU A 216 16.12 -10.18 11.76
N PRO A 217 15.37 -11.22 12.15
CA PRO A 217 14.26 -11.71 11.34
C PRO A 217 13.23 -10.60 11.08
N THR A 218 12.67 -10.59 9.86
CA THR A 218 11.74 -9.55 9.42
C THR A 218 10.47 -9.56 10.27
N HIS A 219 10.00 -8.37 10.66
CA HIS A 219 8.77 -8.15 11.43
C HIS A 219 8.77 -8.78 12.83
N THR A 220 9.93 -8.90 13.47
CA THR A 220 10.06 -9.46 14.84
C THR A 220 10.43 -8.43 15.91
N THR A 221 11.10 -7.34 15.54
CA THR A 221 11.74 -6.44 16.51
C THR A 221 11.49 -4.97 16.14
N ARG A 222 11.10 -4.16 17.12
CA ARG A 222 11.05 -2.71 17.00
C ARG A 222 12.41 -2.14 17.40
N GLY A 223 12.88 -1.12 16.67
CA GLY A 223 14.07 -0.39 17.07
C GLY A 223 13.90 0.24 18.46
N THR A 224 14.99 0.43 19.18
CA THR A 224 14.92 1.02 20.53
C THR A 224 14.44 2.48 20.46
N ASP A 225 14.04 3.06 21.60
CA ASP A 225 13.70 4.49 21.62
C ASP A 225 14.91 5.36 21.31
N SER A 226 16.11 4.97 21.76
CA SER A 226 17.34 5.70 21.42
C SER A 226 17.61 5.70 19.92
N ASP A 227 17.44 4.55 19.24
CA ASP A 227 17.67 4.46 17.79
C ASP A 227 16.60 5.24 17.01
N TRP A 228 15.35 5.21 17.50
CA TRP A 228 14.27 6.01 16.92
C TRP A 228 14.55 7.51 17.07
N LEU A 229 14.94 7.96 18.26
CA LEU A 229 15.27 9.36 18.51
C LEU A 229 16.47 9.82 17.67
N ASP A 230 17.51 8.98 17.53
CA ASP A 230 18.64 9.27 16.65
C ASP A 230 18.19 9.38 15.18
N PHE A 231 17.41 8.42 14.69
CA PHE A 231 16.86 8.47 13.34
C PHE A 231 16.01 9.71 13.08
N ARG A 232 15.09 10.01 14.00
CA ARG A 232 14.14 11.11 13.91
C ARG A 232 14.85 12.46 13.95
N ASN A 233 15.71 12.68 14.95
CA ASN A 233 16.37 13.96 15.19
C ASN A 233 17.48 14.28 14.17
N ASN A 234 18.02 13.27 13.46
CA ASN A 234 19.05 13.47 12.44
C ASN A 234 18.47 13.54 11.01
N GLY A 235 17.27 14.10 10.85
CA GLY A 235 16.67 14.36 9.53
C GLY A 235 15.93 13.17 8.90
N GLY A 236 15.83 12.03 9.60
CA GLY A 236 15.17 10.84 9.08
C GLY A 236 13.67 11.06 8.90
N LEU A 237 13.01 11.69 9.87
CA LEU A 237 11.57 11.96 9.77
C LEU A 237 11.25 12.87 8.57
N GLU A 238 11.99 13.96 8.42
CA GLU A 238 11.82 14.96 7.36
C GLU A 238 12.04 14.33 5.99
N PHE A 239 13.13 13.57 5.83
CA PHE A 239 13.42 12.86 4.59
C PHE A 239 12.28 11.92 4.20
N TYR A 240 11.84 11.06 5.13
CA TYR A 240 10.82 10.06 4.81
C TYR A 240 9.41 10.63 4.70
N MET A 241 9.11 11.77 5.33
CA MET A 241 7.88 12.51 5.06
C MET A 241 7.88 13.08 3.64
N GLY A 242 9.02 13.61 3.17
CA GLY A 242 9.18 14.03 1.78
C GLY A 242 9.04 12.87 0.78
N GLU A 243 9.55 11.68 1.11
CA GLU A 243 9.32 10.47 0.30
C GLU A 243 7.85 10.04 0.32
N TYR A 244 7.15 10.18 1.46
CA TYR A 244 5.72 9.88 1.59
C TYR A 244 4.88 10.80 0.70
N GLU A 245 5.10 12.12 0.76
CA GLU A 245 4.42 13.10 -0.09
C GLU A 245 4.63 12.78 -1.57
N ARG A 246 5.89 12.52 -1.97
CA ARG A 246 6.20 12.17 -3.37
C ARG A 246 5.52 10.88 -3.79
N PHE A 247 5.46 9.89 -2.90
CA PHE A 247 4.77 8.65 -3.16
C PHE A 247 3.29 8.86 -3.41
N VAL A 248 2.60 9.56 -2.50
CA VAL A 248 1.17 9.85 -2.67
C VAL A 248 0.94 10.62 -3.97
N ALA A 249 1.74 11.66 -4.22
CA ALA A 249 1.56 12.50 -5.39
C ALA A 249 1.70 11.72 -6.70
N PHE A 250 2.71 10.86 -6.82
CA PHE A 250 2.92 10.05 -8.01
C PHE A 250 1.69 9.20 -8.39
N TRP A 251 1.08 8.53 -7.41
CA TRP A 251 -0.06 7.65 -7.67
C TRP A 251 -1.34 8.44 -7.92
N MET A 252 -1.56 9.52 -7.17
CA MET A 252 -2.71 10.40 -7.36
C MET A 252 -2.68 11.06 -8.74
N ASP A 253 -1.54 11.66 -9.13
CA ASP A 253 -1.40 12.34 -10.43
C ASP A 253 -1.51 11.35 -11.61
N GLY A 254 -0.90 10.16 -11.49
CA GLY A 254 -0.76 9.22 -12.60
C GLY A 254 -2.00 8.36 -12.88
N TYR A 255 -2.72 7.96 -11.83
CA TYR A 255 -3.80 6.96 -11.92
C TYR A 255 -5.17 7.51 -11.58
N ASN A 256 -5.27 8.46 -10.64
CA ASN A 256 -6.57 8.93 -10.18
C ASN A 256 -7.32 9.69 -11.27
N ALA A 257 -6.62 10.59 -11.98
CA ALA A 257 -7.16 11.38 -13.08
C ALA A 257 -7.79 10.54 -14.22
N LYS A 258 -7.51 9.24 -14.27
CA LYS A 258 -7.99 8.31 -15.30
C LYS A 258 -9.10 7.37 -14.79
N GLY A 259 -9.56 7.52 -13.55
CA GLY A 259 -10.52 6.60 -12.93
C GLY A 259 -9.95 5.18 -12.72
N ARG A 260 -8.62 5.06 -12.65
CA ARG A 260 -7.88 3.80 -12.63
C ARG A 260 -7.38 3.43 -11.23
N LEU A 261 -7.71 4.24 -10.23
CA LEU A 261 -7.19 4.13 -8.87
C LEU A 261 -8.29 3.74 -7.89
N LEU A 262 -8.09 2.66 -7.15
CA LEU A 262 -8.81 2.41 -5.90
C LEU A 262 -7.96 2.94 -4.75
N ILE A 263 -8.41 4.02 -4.12
CA ILE A 263 -7.80 4.51 -2.88
C ILE A 263 -8.37 3.71 -1.71
N THR A 264 -7.55 3.37 -0.72
CA THR A 264 -7.99 2.77 0.54
C THR A 264 -6.95 3.07 1.63
N SER A 265 -7.29 2.82 2.90
CA SER A 265 -6.36 3.01 4.00
C SER A 265 -6.22 1.77 4.89
N TYR A 266 -5.03 1.61 5.47
CA TYR A 266 -4.75 0.58 6.47
C TYR A 266 -5.74 0.68 7.64
N GLU A 267 -6.03 1.90 8.09
CA GLU A 267 -6.92 2.19 9.20
C GLU A 267 -8.36 1.75 8.89
N THR A 268 -8.85 1.97 7.67
CA THR A 268 -10.21 1.56 7.27
C THR A 268 -10.32 0.07 6.97
N ILE A 269 -9.29 -0.54 6.36
CA ILE A 269 -9.24 -1.99 6.14
C ILE A 269 -9.16 -2.72 7.46
N THR A 270 -8.38 -2.25 8.43
CA THR A 270 -8.25 -2.95 9.72
C THR A 270 -9.33 -2.58 10.74
N ASN A 271 -10.23 -1.66 10.44
CA ASN A 271 -11.31 -1.28 11.35
C ASN A 271 -12.40 -2.37 11.36
N SER A 272 -12.91 -2.73 12.55
CA SER A 272 -13.91 -3.80 12.70
C SER A 272 -15.29 -3.48 12.11
N ILE A 273 -15.61 -2.20 11.92
CA ILE A 273 -16.89 -1.74 11.36
C ILE A 273 -16.79 -1.59 9.84
N SER A 274 -15.70 -0.99 9.35
CA SER A 274 -15.54 -0.73 7.91
C SER A 274 -14.75 -1.80 7.16
N GLY A 275 -14.05 -2.70 7.84
CA GLY A 275 -13.10 -3.62 7.24
C GLY A 275 -13.71 -4.52 6.18
N VAL A 276 -14.83 -5.19 6.49
CA VAL A 276 -15.58 -6.03 5.53
C VAL A 276 -16.06 -5.21 4.33
N LYS A 277 -16.52 -3.97 4.55
CA LYS A 277 -16.94 -3.07 3.46
C LYS A 277 -15.76 -2.69 2.55
N GLN A 278 -14.56 -2.48 3.12
CA GLN A 278 -13.35 -2.23 2.34
C GLN A 278 -12.90 -3.48 1.58
N THR A 279 -13.00 -4.66 2.17
CA THR A 279 -12.78 -5.95 1.48
C THR A 279 -13.69 -6.06 0.27
N ALA A 280 -14.99 -5.76 0.42
CA ALA A 280 -15.94 -5.78 -0.68
C ALA A 280 -15.61 -4.76 -1.77
N LYS A 281 -15.15 -3.56 -1.39
CA LYS A 281 -14.70 -2.54 -2.34
C LYS A 281 -13.47 -3.00 -3.14
N ILE A 282 -12.52 -3.69 -2.50
CA ILE A 282 -11.36 -4.29 -3.17
C ILE A 282 -11.82 -5.42 -4.11
N GLY A 283 -12.69 -6.33 -3.65
CA GLY A 283 -13.25 -7.41 -4.46
C GLY A 283 -13.89 -6.89 -5.75
N ARG A 284 -14.86 -5.98 -5.66
CA ARG A 284 -15.51 -5.36 -6.82
C ARG A 284 -14.57 -4.57 -7.73
N PHE A 285 -13.44 -4.09 -7.20
CA PHE A 285 -12.43 -3.43 -8.03
C PHE A 285 -11.63 -4.46 -8.85
N LEU A 286 -11.28 -5.60 -8.24
CA LEU A 286 -10.55 -6.70 -8.85
C LEU A 286 -11.39 -7.49 -9.87
N ASP A 287 -12.68 -7.64 -9.63
CA ASP A 287 -13.63 -8.36 -10.51
C ASP A 287 -13.74 -7.73 -11.91
N LYS A 288 -13.30 -6.48 -12.04
CA LYS A 288 -13.25 -5.76 -13.31
C LYS A 288 -11.91 -5.95 -14.06
N ILE A 289 -11.13 -6.98 -13.72
CA ILE A 289 -9.87 -7.33 -14.37
C ILE A 289 -10.10 -8.60 -15.19
N ASP A 290 -9.75 -8.56 -16.48
CA ASP A 290 -9.88 -9.72 -17.35
C ASP A 290 -9.05 -10.91 -16.84
N GLY A 291 -9.71 -12.07 -16.71
CA GLY A 291 -9.09 -13.30 -16.23
C GLY A 291 -8.94 -13.40 -14.72
N VAL A 292 -9.49 -12.46 -13.95
CA VAL A 292 -9.57 -12.54 -12.49
C VAL A 292 -11.03 -12.74 -12.08
N SER A 293 -11.32 -13.87 -11.46
CA SER A 293 -12.59 -14.11 -10.77
C SER A 293 -12.45 -13.77 -9.30
N VAL A 294 -13.46 -13.17 -8.69
CA VAL A 294 -13.48 -12.87 -7.26
C VAL A 294 -14.47 -13.79 -6.55
N ALA A 295 -14.13 -14.18 -5.33
CA ALA A 295 -14.98 -14.94 -4.44
C ALA A 295 -16.34 -14.26 -4.18
N ASP A 296 -17.32 -15.05 -3.78
CA ASP A 296 -18.66 -14.58 -3.45
C ASP A 296 -18.61 -13.58 -2.28
N GLU A 297 -19.44 -12.53 -2.33
CA GLU A 297 -19.45 -11.49 -1.28
C GLU A 297 -19.76 -12.06 0.11
N ALA A 298 -20.49 -13.19 0.20
CA ALA A 298 -20.77 -13.88 1.46
C ALA A 298 -19.48 -14.34 2.17
N GLN A 299 -18.38 -14.57 1.44
CA GLN A 299 -17.10 -15.00 2.00
C GLN A 299 -16.23 -13.83 2.50
N TYR A 300 -16.58 -12.58 2.17
CA TYR A 300 -15.71 -11.43 2.45
C TYR A 300 -15.51 -11.16 3.93
N GLN A 301 -16.53 -11.40 4.75
CA GLN A 301 -16.40 -11.28 6.20
C GLN A 301 -15.36 -12.27 6.72
N CYS A 302 -15.49 -13.54 6.35
CA CYS A 302 -14.53 -14.55 6.76
C CYS A 302 -13.10 -14.23 6.32
N TYR A 303 -12.88 -13.88 5.04
CA TYR A 303 -11.53 -13.56 4.57
C TYR A 303 -10.95 -12.35 5.28
N TRP A 304 -11.77 -11.35 5.54
CA TRP A 304 -11.35 -10.22 6.36
C TRP A 304 -10.94 -10.66 7.76
N GLU A 305 -11.75 -11.48 8.42
CA GLU A 305 -11.43 -11.94 9.78
C GLU A 305 -10.17 -12.81 9.83
N LYS A 306 -10.03 -13.78 8.93
CA LYS A 306 -8.89 -14.73 8.90
C LYS A 306 -7.60 -14.14 8.34
N VAL A 307 -7.66 -13.07 7.54
CA VAL A 307 -6.45 -12.43 6.98
C VAL A 307 -6.09 -11.14 7.71
N VAL A 308 -7.08 -10.28 7.97
CA VAL A 308 -6.87 -8.94 8.54
C VAL A 308 -7.01 -8.95 10.06
N ASN A 309 -8.01 -9.67 10.60
CA ASN A 309 -8.33 -9.64 12.04
C ASN A 309 -7.68 -10.79 12.87
N HIS A 310 -7.00 -11.72 12.22
CA HIS A 310 -6.52 -13.01 12.76
C HIS A 310 -5.68 -12.92 14.05
N GLY A 311 -5.07 -11.77 14.35
CA GLY A 311 -4.28 -11.54 15.56
C GLY A 311 -4.96 -10.76 16.68
N ARG A 312 -6.16 -10.18 16.45
CA ARG A 312 -6.85 -9.34 17.45
C ARG A 312 -7.85 -10.11 18.29
N LEU A 313 -8.59 -11.03 17.68
CA LEU A 313 -9.59 -11.84 18.40
C LEU A 313 -8.92 -12.83 19.36
N ARG A 314 -7.77 -13.39 18.94
CA ARG A 314 -7.12 -14.49 19.66
C ARG A 314 -6.17 -14.06 20.77
N SER A 315 -5.90 -12.78 21.03
CA SER A 315 -5.00 -12.43 22.14
C SER A 315 -5.64 -12.63 23.52
N GLU A 316 -6.95 -12.46 23.63
CA GLU A 316 -7.70 -12.71 24.86
C GLU A 316 -8.05 -14.21 24.97
N GLU A 317 -8.47 -14.85 23.88
CA GLU A 317 -8.76 -16.29 23.87
C GLU A 317 -7.53 -17.20 23.89
N ARG A 318 -6.40 -16.87 23.24
CA ARG A 318 -5.18 -17.71 23.38
C ARG A 318 -4.55 -17.63 24.76
N ALA A 319 -4.79 -16.57 25.53
CA ALA A 319 -4.39 -16.57 26.93
C ALA A 319 -5.16 -17.65 27.72
N ALA A 320 -6.40 -17.99 27.29
CA ALA A 320 -7.20 -19.08 27.85
C ALA A 320 -6.89 -20.45 27.19
N VAL A 321 -6.75 -20.54 25.87
CA VAL A 321 -6.55 -21.80 25.13
C VAL A 321 -5.12 -22.35 25.27
N VAL A 322 -4.10 -21.54 25.56
CA VAL A 322 -2.77 -22.07 25.94
C VAL A 322 -2.82 -22.81 27.29
N ALA A 323 -3.87 -22.64 28.09
CA ALA A 323 -4.11 -23.46 29.27
C ALA A 323 -4.77 -24.82 28.95
N GLU A 324 -5.40 -24.97 27.79
CA GLU A 324 -6.14 -26.17 27.38
C GLU A 324 -5.68 -26.62 25.98
N GLY A 325 -4.61 -27.42 25.96
CA GLY A 325 -4.01 -27.87 24.71
C GLY A 325 -4.91 -28.84 23.95
N ASP A 326 -5.48 -28.40 22.82
CA ASP A 326 -5.95 -29.34 21.80
C ASP A 326 -5.90 -28.79 20.35
N GLY A 327 -5.35 -29.62 19.48
CA GLY A 327 -5.82 -29.89 18.10
C GLY A 327 -5.64 -28.89 16.96
N GLY A 328 -5.55 -27.58 17.18
CA GLY A 328 -5.53 -26.61 16.07
C GLY A 328 -4.16 -26.48 15.40
N GLY A 329 -3.99 -27.01 14.18
CA GLY A 329 -2.77 -26.84 13.38
C GLY A 329 -2.29 -25.38 13.31
N PRO A 330 -0.97 -25.12 13.30
CA PRO A 330 -0.44 -23.77 13.44
C PRO A 330 -0.88 -22.91 12.25
N PRO A 331 -1.41 -21.69 12.49
CA PRO A 331 -1.64 -20.73 11.42
C PRO A 331 -0.33 -20.47 10.67
N PRO A 332 -0.38 -20.03 9.40
CA PRO A 332 0.81 -19.66 8.66
C PRO A 332 1.69 -18.72 9.49
N GLU A 333 2.94 -19.13 9.75
CA GLU A 333 3.85 -18.52 10.73
C GLU A 333 4.02 -17.00 10.51
N PHE A 334 3.91 -16.54 9.26
CA PHE A 334 4.05 -15.14 8.89
C PHE A 334 2.90 -14.23 9.40
N LEU A 335 1.66 -14.73 9.53
CA LEU A 335 0.53 -13.93 10.03
C LEU A 335 0.68 -13.62 11.52
N LEU A 336 1.39 -14.47 12.26
CA LEU A 336 1.60 -14.36 13.70
C LEU A 336 2.67 -13.34 14.08
N GLN A 337 3.65 -13.10 13.21
CA GLN A 337 4.81 -12.27 13.53
C GLN A 337 4.48 -10.77 13.54
N SER A 338 3.56 -10.30 12.69
CA SER A 338 3.27 -8.87 12.53
C SER A 338 2.69 -8.19 13.79
N VAL A 339 2.00 -8.94 14.65
CA VAL A 339 1.26 -8.41 15.81
C VAL A 339 2.12 -8.35 17.08
N LYS A 340 3.24 -9.09 17.14
CA LYS A 340 4.08 -9.21 18.35
C LYS A 340 5.54 -8.85 18.09
N ARG A 341 5.81 -7.71 17.44
CA ARG A 341 7.17 -7.17 17.48
C ARG A 341 7.57 -6.90 18.93
N LYS A 342 8.78 -7.29 19.33
CA LYS A 342 9.35 -6.95 20.64
C LYS A 342 9.83 -5.50 20.63
N GLY A 343 9.75 -4.80 21.78
CA GLY A 343 10.23 -3.43 21.92
C GLY A 343 9.12 -2.35 21.87
N PRO A 344 9.51 -1.07 22.01
CA PRO A 344 8.60 0.03 22.30
C PRO A 344 7.62 0.28 21.15
N ALA A 345 6.33 0.28 21.47
CA ALA A 345 5.26 0.50 20.51
C ALA A 345 4.96 1.99 20.28
N ARG A 346 5.07 2.81 21.33
CA ARG A 346 4.93 4.27 21.24
C ARG A 346 6.19 4.86 20.62
N ARG A 347 6.01 5.87 19.77
CA ARG A 347 7.11 6.66 19.21
C ARG A 347 6.95 8.11 19.62
N PRO A 348 7.90 8.67 20.36
CA PRO A 348 7.85 10.06 20.77
C PRO A 348 8.03 10.97 19.55
N TYR A 349 7.36 12.13 19.58
CA TYR A 349 7.52 13.24 18.62
C TYR A 349 7.55 14.56 19.39
N THR A 350 8.37 15.51 18.95
CA THR A 350 8.33 16.89 19.45
C THR A 350 7.17 17.66 18.83
N ARG A 351 6.82 18.80 19.39
CA ARG A 351 5.78 19.68 18.80
C ARG A 351 6.13 20.10 17.38
N ALA A 352 7.36 20.52 17.13
CA ALA A 352 7.81 20.96 15.80
C ALA A 352 7.72 19.83 14.75
N GLU A 353 8.02 18.59 15.14
CA GLU A 353 7.90 17.42 14.26
C GLU A 353 6.43 17.11 13.91
N LEU A 354 5.51 17.22 14.89
CA LEU A 354 4.08 17.05 14.65
C LEU A 354 3.52 18.15 13.74
N GLU A 355 3.92 19.40 13.96
CA GLU A 355 3.57 20.54 13.10
C GLU A 355 4.09 20.33 11.67
N PHE A 356 5.31 19.82 11.52
CA PHE A 356 5.88 19.49 10.21
C PHE A 356 5.07 18.40 9.49
N VAL A 357 4.72 17.30 10.17
CA VAL A 357 3.87 16.24 9.60
C VAL A 357 2.48 16.79 9.23
N LEU A 358 1.91 17.65 10.07
CA LEU A 358 0.61 18.27 9.80
C LEU A 358 0.67 19.14 8.53
N ALA A 359 1.68 20.00 8.40
CA ALA A 359 1.88 20.84 7.22
C ALA A 359 2.07 20.01 5.94
N SER A 360 2.75 18.85 6.04
CA SER A 360 2.86 17.89 4.93
C SER A 360 1.52 17.29 4.50
N LEU A 361 0.68 16.93 5.46
CA LEU A 361 -0.67 16.41 5.17
C LEU A 361 -1.58 17.51 4.61
N GLU A 362 -1.48 18.74 5.10
CA GLU A 362 -2.21 19.90 4.55
C GLU A 362 -1.86 20.15 3.09
N ARG A 363 -0.57 20.12 2.72
CA ARG A 363 -0.16 20.23 1.31
C ARG A 363 -0.80 19.15 0.43
N LEU A 364 -0.87 17.92 0.91
CA LEU A 364 -1.52 16.82 0.17
C LEU A 364 -3.04 17.04 0.06
N ARG A 365 -3.71 17.41 1.16
CA ARG A 365 -5.14 17.73 1.19
C ARG A 365 -5.47 18.84 0.20
N ASP A 366 -4.72 19.94 0.24
CA ASP A 366 -4.98 21.11 -0.59
C ASP A 366 -4.74 20.81 -2.07
N ARG A 367 -3.71 20.01 -2.37
CA ARG A 367 -3.40 19.59 -3.74
C ARG A 367 -4.46 18.70 -4.38
N TYR A 368 -5.09 17.83 -3.59
CA TYR A 368 -6.07 16.83 -4.05
C TYR A 368 -7.45 17.07 -3.42
N GLY A 369 -7.80 18.34 -3.20
CA GLY A 369 -9.01 18.75 -2.48
C GLY A 369 -10.33 18.41 -3.18
N ASP A 370 -10.27 18.05 -4.46
CA ASP A 370 -11.39 17.60 -5.28
C ASP A 370 -11.72 16.11 -5.11
N ASP A 371 -10.78 15.29 -4.64
CA ASP A 371 -11.01 13.87 -4.35
C ASP A 371 -11.54 13.67 -2.93
N VAL A 372 -12.86 13.59 -2.81
CA VAL A 372 -13.57 13.42 -1.52
C VAL A 372 -13.07 12.21 -0.73
N GLN A 373 -12.73 11.11 -1.41
CA GLN A 373 -12.26 9.91 -0.71
C GLN A 373 -10.88 10.14 -0.10
N PHE A 374 -9.96 10.71 -0.88
CA PHE A 374 -8.62 11.03 -0.44
C PHE A 374 -8.63 12.06 0.69
N VAL A 375 -9.39 13.15 0.53
CA VAL A 375 -9.54 14.21 1.53
C VAL A 375 -10.01 13.62 2.86
N GLY A 376 -11.06 12.79 2.85
CA GLY A 376 -11.56 12.16 4.07
C GLY A 376 -10.51 11.29 4.78
N ILE A 377 -9.63 10.60 4.04
CA ILE A 377 -8.52 9.83 4.61
C ILE A 377 -7.47 10.77 5.22
N VAL A 378 -7.04 11.80 4.49
CA VAL A 378 -5.99 12.72 4.95
C VAL A 378 -6.45 13.54 6.15
N GLU A 379 -7.68 14.05 6.16
CA GLU A 379 -8.25 14.77 7.30
C GLU A 379 -8.30 13.89 8.56
N SER A 380 -8.61 12.59 8.39
CA SER A 380 -8.56 11.65 9.51
C SER A 380 -7.14 11.49 10.08
N TYR A 381 -6.11 11.56 9.23
CA TYR A 381 -4.71 11.52 9.66
C TYR A 381 -4.30 12.82 10.35
N MET A 382 -4.70 13.97 9.81
CA MET A 382 -4.47 15.28 10.42
C MET A 382 -5.08 15.35 11.82
N LEU A 383 -6.30 14.86 11.99
CA LEU A 383 -6.96 14.77 13.30
C LEU A 383 -6.21 13.86 14.28
N ALA A 384 -5.63 12.75 13.79
CA ALA A 384 -4.81 11.89 14.64
C ALA A 384 -3.47 12.56 15.04
N VAL A 385 -2.85 13.31 14.12
CA VAL A 385 -1.63 14.10 14.41
C VAL A 385 -1.94 15.17 15.46
N SER A 386 -3.02 15.93 15.30
CA SER A 386 -3.37 17.02 16.24
C SER A 386 -3.76 16.54 17.65
N ARG A 387 -4.18 15.28 17.77
CA ARG A 387 -4.46 14.62 19.06
C ARG A 387 -3.24 13.94 19.69
N THR A 388 -2.11 13.88 18.98
CA THR A 388 -0.90 13.26 19.51
C THR A 388 -0.23 14.24 20.48
N GLU A 389 -0.03 13.81 21.72
CA GLU A 389 0.67 14.62 22.73
C GLU A 389 2.16 14.74 22.38
N PRO A 390 2.70 15.97 22.28
CA PRO A 390 4.12 16.16 22.05
C PRO A 390 4.93 15.82 23.29
N GLU A 391 6.11 15.24 23.09
CA GLU A 391 7.10 15.06 24.15
C GLU A 391 7.94 16.34 24.33
N PRO A 392 8.41 16.61 25.57
CA PRO A 392 9.33 17.70 25.81
C PRO A 392 10.64 17.48 25.02
N SER A 393 11.18 18.59 24.51
CA SER A 393 12.43 18.64 23.74
C SER A 393 13.65 18.29 24.56
#